data_AF-A0A7K2KUB1-F1
#
_entry.id   AF-A0A7K2KUB1-F1
#
_cell.length_a   1.000
_cell.length_b   1.000
_cell.length_c   1.000
_cell.angle_alpha   90.00
_cell.angle_beta   90.00
_cell.angle_gamma   90.00
#
_symmetry.space_group_name_H-M   'P 1'
#
loop_
_entity.id
_entity.type
_entity.pdbx_description
1 polymer ?
#
loop_
_entity_poly.entity_id
_entity_poly.type
_entity_poly.pdbx_seq_one_letter_code
_entity_poly.pdbx_strand_id
1 'polypeptide(L)'
;MDVEEVADELYGLRPAEFVAARDTYVARARAAKDARAAKAVAALRRPSIAAWAANRLVRQRQREAQQFLALGTTLREAHRTLDAEQLRAASAQRQELIAALARTAAALAGEAGLSVSDTVQHEIEQTLHGVLADRDVAEQWAKGRLVKAPEAAVGFPEVAPEAVPARSPADEGEAPGSEDAGDDPGSESEDPSEKPAGAATGRP
;
A
#
# COMPACT_ATOMS: atom_id res chain seq x y z
N MET A 1 30.16 -15.55 -14.72
CA MET A 1 28.87 -15.95 -14.10
C MET A 1 27.76 -15.19 -14.80
N ASP A 2 26.64 -15.83 -15.15
CA ASP A 2 25.49 -15.09 -15.68
C ASP A 2 24.74 -14.40 -14.54
N VAL A 3 24.61 -13.08 -14.62
CA VAL A 3 23.94 -12.27 -13.59
C VAL A 3 22.42 -12.40 -13.69
N GLU A 4 21.90 -12.64 -14.89
CA GLU A 4 20.47 -12.73 -15.15
C GLU A 4 19.88 -14.00 -14.56
N GLU A 5 20.56 -15.13 -14.76
CA GLU A 5 20.21 -16.43 -14.17
C GLU A 5 20.26 -16.36 -12.63
N VAL A 6 21.31 -15.75 -12.07
CA VAL A 6 21.43 -15.54 -10.62
C VAL A 6 20.32 -14.64 -10.08
N ALA A 7 19.94 -13.60 -10.81
CA ALA A 7 18.82 -12.74 -10.39
C ALA A 7 17.50 -13.53 -10.36
N ASP A 8 17.26 -14.38 -11.35
CA ASP A 8 16.03 -15.18 -11.42
C ASP A 8 15.95 -16.22 -10.29
N GLU A 9 17.08 -16.82 -9.92
CA GLU A 9 17.19 -17.68 -8.74
C GLU A 9 16.94 -16.89 -7.45
N LEU A 10 17.61 -15.75 -7.26
CA LEU A 10 17.50 -14.93 -6.06
C LEU A 10 16.08 -14.40 -5.84
N TYR A 11 15.42 -13.90 -6.88
CA TYR A 11 14.03 -13.43 -6.80
C TYR A 11 13.02 -14.58 -6.72
N GLY A 12 13.43 -15.83 -6.92
CA GLY A 12 12.63 -17.02 -6.65
C GLY A 12 12.61 -17.44 -5.18
N LEU A 13 13.61 -17.02 -4.39
CA LEU A 13 13.73 -17.32 -2.96
C LEU A 13 12.84 -16.42 -2.11
N ARG A 14 12.56 -16.81 -0.86
CA ARG A 14 11.83 -15.95 0.07
C ARG A 14 12.66 -14.71 0.41
N PRO A 15 12.03 -13.55 0.72
CA PRO A 15 12.76 -12.33 1.06
C PRO A 15 13.77 -12.52 2.21
N ALA A 16 13.45 -13.39 3.18
CA ALA A 16 14.34 -13.71 4.29
C ALA A 16 15.63 -14.44 3.87
N GLU A 17 15.58 -15.24 2.80
CA GLU A 17 16.70 -16.03 2.28
C GLU A 17 17.56 -15.24 1.27
N PHE A 18 16.98 -14.19 0.68
CA PHE A 18 17.58 -13.41 -0.40
C PHE A 18 18.99 -12.90 -0.10
N VAL A 19 19.20 -12.30 1.09
CA VAL A 19 20.48 -11.65 1.42
C VAL A 19 21.59 -12.68 1.57
N ALA A 20 21.33 -13.77 2.30
CA ALA A 20 22.30 -14.83 2.50
C ALA A 20 22.68 -15.53 1.18
N ALA A 21 21.69 -15.79 0.33
CA ALA A 21 21.94 -16.33 -1.01
C ALA A 21 22.73 -15.36 -1.88
N ARG A 22 22.37 -14.08 -1.93
CA ARG A 22 23.07 -13.04 -2.70
C ARG A 22 24.54 -12.97 -2.30
N ASP A 23 24.82 -12.96 -1.01
CA ASP A 23 26.19 -12.85 -0.49
C ASP A 23 27.01 -14.11 -0.86
N THR A 24 26.37 -15.28 -0.92
CA THR A 24 26.99 -16.52 -1.42
C THR A 24 27.37 -16.41 -2.90
N TYR A 25 26.48 -15.89 -3.76
CA TYR A 25 26.80 -15.67 -5.19
C TYR A 25 27.89 -14.61 -5.37
N VAL A 26 27.88 -13.54 -4.59
CA VAL A 26 28.95 -12.52 -4.60
C VAL A 26 30.30 -13.15 -4.24
N ALA A 27 30.35 -13.99 -3.21
CA ALA A 27 31.57 -14.70 -2.83
C ALA A 27 32.07 -15.63 -3.96
N ARG A 28 31.16 -16.38 -4.59
CA ARG A 28 31.48 -17.25 -5.76
C ARG A 28 32.03 -16.45 -6.94
N ALA A 29 31.41 -15.32 -7.28
CA ALA A 29 31.87 -14.45 -8.36
C ALA A 29 33.28 -13.88 -8.08
N ARG A 30 33.55 -13.48 -6.83
CA ARG A 30 34.89 -13.04 -6.40
C ARG A 30 35.93 -14.14 -6.50
N ALA A 31 35.59 -15.36 -6.07
CA ALA A 31 36.47 -16.52 -6.18
C ALA A 31 36.81 -16.85 -7.64
N ALA A 32 35.83 -16.66 -8.55
CA ALA A 32 36.01 -16.79 -9.99
C ALA A 32 36.70 -15.58 -10.66
N LYS A 33 37.15 -14.57 -9.88
CA LYS A 33 37.73 -13.31 -10.36
C LYS A 33 36.83 -12.50 -11.31
N ASP A 34 35.52 -12.70 -11.22
CA ASP A 34 34.51 -11.99 -12.00
C ASP A 34 34.00 -10.77 -11.21
N ALA A 35 34.80 -9.70 -11.20
CA ALA A 35 34.49 -8.47 -10.46
C ALA A 35 33.22 -7.77 -10.96
N ARG A 36 32.92 -7.89 -12.28
CA ARG A 36 31.72 -7.31 -12.89
C ARG A 36 30.47 -8.02 -12.37
N ALA A 37 30.43 -9.34 -12.41
CA ALA A 37 29.29 -10.10 -11.90
C ALA A 37 29.14 -9.90 -10.38
N ALA A 38 30.23 -9.90 -9.61
CA ALA A 38 30.19 -9.68 -8.18
C ALA A 38 29.54 -8.31 -7.82
N LYS A 39 29.89 -7.24 -8.55
CA LYS A 39 29.30 -5.92 -8.35
C LYS A 39 27.81 -5.90 -8.75
N ALA A 40 27.46 -6.52 -9.87
CA ALA A 40 26.09 -6.55 -10.35
C ALA A 40 25.16 -7.33 -9.41
N VAL A 41 25.58 -8.50 -8.95
CA VAL A 41 24.82 -9.31 -7.98
C VAL A 41 24.70 -8.60 -6.63
N ALA A 42 25.77 -7.94 -6.16
CA ALA A 42 25.73 -7.17 -4.91
C ALA A 42 24.76 -5.98 -4.96
N ALA A 43 24.54 -5.41 -6.15
CA ALA A 43 23.60 -4.31 -6.36
C ALA A 43 22.13 -4.77 -6.34
N LEU A 44 21.85 -6.08 -6.43
CA LEU A 44 20.49 -6.61 -6.33
C LEU A 44 19.93 -6.35 -4.93
N ARG A 45 18.72 -5.79 -4.90
CA ARG A 45 18.02 -5.41 -3.69
C ARG A 45 17.00 -6.48 -3.31
N ARG A 46 16.90 -6.72 -2.01
CA ARG A 46 15.87 -7.59 -1.42
C ARG A 46 14.48 -7.04 -1.76
N PRO A 47 13.57 -7.85 -2.33
CA PRO A 47 12.22 -7.41 -2.58
C PRO A 47 11.44 -7.22 -1.27
N SER A 48 10.46 -6.32 -1.24
CA SER A 48 9.44 -6.28 -0.18
C SER A 48 8.57 -7.54 -0.23
N ILE A 49 7.85 -7.84 0.85
CA ILE A 49 6.94 -8.99 0.90
C ILE A 49 5.86 -8.86 -0.18
N ALA A 50 5.26 -7.67 -0.33
CA ALA A 50 4.25 -7.41 -1.35
C ALA A 50 4.80 -7.57 -2.78
N ALA A 51 5.98 -7.00 -3.07
CA ALA A 51 6.61 -7.12 -4.39
C ALA A 51 6.99 -8.58 -4.70
N TRP A 52 7.48 -9.32 -3.70
CA TRP A 52 7.77 -10.75 -3.84
C TRP A 52 6.50 -11.57 -4.10
N ALA A 53 5.41 -11.31 -3.38
CA ALA A 53 4.13 -12.00 -3.57
C ALA A 53 3.56 -11.72 -4.96
N ALA A 54 3.61 -10.48 -5.42
CA ALA A 54 3.24 -10.11 -6.78
C ALA A 54 4.14 -10.81 -7.83
N ASN A 55 5.46 -10.85 -7.64
CA ASN A 55 6.37 -11.57 -8.55
C ASN A 55 6.07 -13.08 -8.60
N ARG A 56 5.56 -13.66 -7.51
CA ARG A 56 5.20 -15.08 -7.44
C ARG A 56 4.07 -15.44 -8.40
N LEU A 57 3.11 -14.54 -8.62
CA LEU A 57 2.05 -14.72 -9.62
C LEU A 57 2.63 -14.97 -11.01
N VAL A 58 3.65 -14.22 -11.42
CA VAL A 58 4.26 -14.37 -12.76
C VAL A 58 4.95 -15.72 -12.91
N ARG A 59 5.52 -16.24 -11.82
CA ARG A 59 6.24 -17.53 -11.81
C ARG A 59 5.32 -18.75 -11.69
N GLN A 60 4.20 -18.65 -10.98
CA GLN A 60 3.31 -19.79 -10.70
C GLN A 60 1.97 -19.75 -11.44
N ARG A 61 1.53 -18.58 -11.89
CA ARG A 61 0.28 -18.32 -12.62
C ARG A 61 0.56 -17.56 -13.91
N GLN A 62 1.51 -18.05 -14.70
CA GLN A 62 1.99 -17.37 -15.91
C GLN A 62 0.88 -16.97 -16.89
N ARG A 63 -0.15 -17.82 -17.06
CA ARG A 63 -1.30 -17.51 -17.92
C ARG A 63 -2.11 -16.32 -17.43
N GLU A 64 -2.41 -16.26 -16.13
CA GLU A 64 -3.14 -15.14 -15.52
C GLU A 64 -2.33 -13.86 -15.58
N ALA A 65 -1.02 -13.93 -15.32
CA ALA A 65 -0.12 -12.79 -15.45
C ALA A 65 -0.08 -12.24 -16.88
N GLN A 66 -0.01 -13.10 -17.89
CA GLN A 66 -0.04 -12.69 -19.31
C GLN A 66 -1.37 -12.03 -19.68
N GLN A 67 -2.51 -12.57 -19.24
CA GLN A 67 -3.82 -11.96 -19.46
C GLN A 67 -3.92 -10.58 -18.81
N PHE A 68 -3.40 -10.44 -17.59
CA PHE A 68 -3.36 -9.16 -16.88
C PHE A 68 -2.50 -8.11 -17.59
N LEU A 69 -1.32 -8.50 -18.11
CA LEU A 69 -0.46 -7.62 -18.90
C LEU A 69 -1.11 -7.17 -20.23
N ALA A 70 -1.83 -8.08 -20.89
CA ALA A 70 -2.57 -7.76 -22.11
C ALA A 70 -3.71 -6.76 -21.84
N LEU A 71 -4.42 -6.93 -20.72
CA LEU A 71 -5.42 -5.97 -20.25
C LEU A 71 -4.79 -4.59 -20.00
N GLY A 72 -3.66 -4.53 -19.28
CA GLY A 72 -2.96 -3.27 -19.04
C GLY A 72 -2.56 -2.54 -20.33
N THR A 73 -2.15 -3.29 -21.35
CA THR A 73 -1.84 -2.72 -22.67
C THR A 73 -3.09 -2.12 -23.33
N THR A 74 -4.19 -2.87 -23.36
CA THR A 74 -5.48 -2.41 -23.91
C THR A 74 -6.00 -1.17 -23.18
N LEU A 75 -5.92 -1.15 -21.84
CA LEU A 75 -6.37 -0.02 -21.02
C LEU A 75 -5.54 1.25 -21.28
N ARG A 76 -4.22 1.12 -21.39
CA ARG A 76 -3.34 2.26 -21.71
C ARG A 76 -3.59 2.80 -23.11
N GLU A 77 -3.94 1.95 -24.07
CA GLU A 77 -4.34 2.36 -25.42
C GLU A 77 -5.67 3.09 -25.42
N ALA A 78 -6.69 2.55 -24.74
CA ALA A 78 -8.01 3.18 -24.60
C ALA A 78 -7.96 4.54 -23.86
N HIS A 79 -7.07 4.69 -22.87
CA HIS A 79 -6.88 5.96 -22.18
C HIS A 79 -6.35 7.06 -23.12
N ARG A 80 -5.58 6.70 -24.15
CA ARG A 80 -5.12 7.65 -25.18
C ARG A 80 -6.25 8.11 -26.11
N THR A 81 -7.32 7.31 -26.27
CA THR A 81 -8.45 7.63 -27.16
C THR A 81 -9.63 8.30 -26.43
N LEU A 82 -9.52 8.53 -25.11
CA LEU A 82 -10.46 9.33 -24.29
C LEU A 82 -11.95 8.91 -24.35
N ASP A 83 -12.24 7.61 -24.37
CA ASP A 83 -13.63 7.12 -24.29
C ASP A 83 -14.11 7.04 -22.82
N ALA A 84 -14.78 8.09 -22.35
CA ALA A 84 -15.19 8.24 -20.95
C ALA A 84 -16.24 7.21 -20.47
N GLU A 85 -17.04 6.62 -21.36
CA GLU A 85 -18.05 5.63 -20.99
C GLU A 85 -17.40 4.24 -20.86
N GLN A 86 -16.54 3.87 -21.81
CA GLN A 86 -15.73 2.65 -21.74
C GLN A 86 -14.79 2.67 -20.53
N LEU A 87 -14.23 3.84 -20.18
CA LEU A 87 -13.37 3.99 -19.00
C LEU A 87 -14.11 3.73 -17.68
N ARG A 88 -15.38 4.14 -17.55
CA ARG A 88 -16.18 3.88 -16.34
C ARG A 88 -16.54 2.41 -16.19
N ALA A 89 -17.03 1.77 -17.25
CA ALA A 89 -17.34 0.34 -17.22
C ALA A 89 -16.09 -0.51 -16.95
N ALA A 90 -14.95 -0.15 -17.55
CA ALA A 90 -13.68 -0.84 -17.34
C ALA A 90 -13.12 -0.68 -15.91
N SER A 91 -13.51 0.36 -15.18
CA SER A 91 -12.96 0.64 -13.84
C SER A 91 -13.42 -0.34 -12.77
N ALA A 92 -14.71 -0.73 -12.76
CA ALA A 92 -15.25 -1.67 -11.78
C ALA A 92 -14.69 -3.09 -12.00
N GLN A 93 -14.72 -3.57 -13.25
CA GLN A 93 -14.16 -4.87 -13.62
C GLN A 93 -12.64 -4.95 -13.31
N ARG A 94 -11.91 -3.85 -13.50
CA ARG A 94 -10.50 -3.74 -13.13
C ARG A 94 -10.30 -3.94 -11.63
N GLN A 95 -11.10 -3.28 -10.79
CA GLN A 95 -10.95 -3.37 -9.33
C GLN A 95 -11.16 -4.81 -8.84
N GLU A 96 -12.18 -5.49 -9.36
CA GLU A 96 -12.46 -6.89 -9.01
C GLU A 96 -11.32 -7.83 -9.40
N LEU A 97 -10.77 -7.65 -10.61
CA LEU A 97 -9.64 -8.46 -11.09
C LEU A 97 -8.37 -8.24 -10.25
N ILE A 98 -8.06 -6.98 -9.93
CA ILE A 98 -6.92 -6.65 -9.06
C ILE A 98 -7.08 -7.31 -7.69
N ALA A 99 -8.25 -7.16 -7.07
CA ALA A 99 -8.51 -7.76 -5.76
C ALA A 99 -8.42 -9.29 -5.81
N ALA A 100 -8.89 -9.93 -6.88
CA ALA A 100 -8.78 -11.38 -7.07
C ALA A 100 -7.32 -11.85 -7.20
N LEU A 101 -6.52 -11.15 -8.01
CA LEU A 101 -5.09 -11.45 -8.17
C LEU A 101 -4.30 -11.15 -6.89
N ALA A 102 -4.64 -10.10 -6.16
CA ALA A 102 -4.01 -9.78 -4.89
C ALA A 102 -4.27 -10.87 -3.84
N ARG A 103 -5.51 -11.36 -3.73
CA ARG A 103 -5.84 -12.52 -2.88
C ARG A 103 -5.07 -13.77 -3.30
N THR A 104 -4.91 -14.00 -4.60
CA THR A 104 -4.14 -15.13 -5.12
C THR A 104 -2.67 -14.99 -4.73
N ALA A 105 -2.06 -13.82 -4.93
CA ALA A 105 -0.69 -13.55 -4.50
C ALA A 105 -0.51 -13.75 -2.98
N ALA A 106 -1.48 -13.30 -2.18
CA ALA A 106 -1.47 -13.48 -0.74
C ALA A 106 -1.52 -14.97 -0.34
N ALA A 107 -2.36 -15.76 -1.00
CA ALA A 107 -2.42 -17.21 -0.80
C ALA A 107 -1.09 -17.90 -1.14
N LEU A 108 -0.47 -17.55 -2.27
CA LEU A 108 0.85 -18.07 -2.67
C LEU A 108 1.95 -17.69 -1.66
N ALA A 109 1.85 -16.52 -1.03
CA ALA A 109 2.75 -16.12 0.04
C ALA A 109 2.51 -16.93 1.33
N GLY A 110 1.25 -17.21 1.65
CA GLY A 110 0.88 -18.11 2.74
C GLY A 110 1.43 -19.53 2.55
N GLU A 111 1.36 -20.08 1.34
CA GLU A 111 1.97 -21.38 0.98
C GLU A 111 3.49 -21.40 1.20
N ALA A 112 4.16 -20.26 1.06
CA ALA A 112 5.59 -20.09 1.32
C ALA A 112 5.92 -19.81 2.80
N GLY A 113 4.92 -19.82 3.68
CA GLY A 113 5.06 -19.56 5.12
C GLY A 113 5.20 -18.09 5.48
N LEU A 114 4.75 -17.16 4.62
CA LEU A 114 4.73 -15.73 4.91
C LEU A 114 3.32 -15.32 5.37
N SER A 115 3.24 -14.66 6.52
CA SER A 115 2.00 -14.04 6.99
C SER A 115 1.73 -12.77 6.19
N VAL A 116 0.59 -12.73 5.50
CA VAL A 116 0.14 -11.55 4.75
C VAL A 116 -0.86 -10.80 5.64
N SER A 117 -0.49 -9.59 6.05
CA SER A 117 -1.41 -8.67 6.72
C SER A 117 -2.23 -7.87 5.70
N ASP A 118 -3.30 -7.22 6.16
CA ASP A 118 -4.11 -6.32 5.32
C ASP A 118 -3.26 -5.22 4.66
N THR A 119 -2.25 -4.71 5.36
CA THR A 119 -1.29 -3.74 4.81
C THR A 119 -0.51 -4.33 3.63
N VAL A 120 0.00 -5.56 3.77
CA VAL A 120 0.73 -6.23 2.68
C VAL A 120 -0.21 -6.54 1.52
N GLN A 121 -1.45 -6.94 1.81
CA GLN A 121 -2.46 -7.15 0.77
C GLN A 121 -2.76 -5.87 0.00
N HIS A 122 -2.94 -4.73 0.69
CA HIS A 122 -3.12 -3.44 0.04
C HIS A 122 -1.90 -3.04 -0.79
N GLU A 123 -0.67 -3.26 -0.31
CA GLU A 123 0.55 -3.01 -1.09
C GLU A 123 0.63 -3.88 -2.36
N ILE A 124 0.14 -5.12 -2.32
CA ILE A 124 0.03 -5.98 -3.50
C ILE A 124 -0.97 -5.38 -4.49
N GLU A 125 -2.14 -4.94 -4.04
CA GLU A 125 -3.13 -4.27 -4.89
C GLU A 125 -2.54 -3.02 -5.55
N GLN A 126 -1.88 -2.14 -4.79
CA GLN A 126 -1.18 -0.95 -5.31
C GLN A 126 -0.14 -1.32 -6.36
N THR A 127 0.58 -2.43 -6.15
CA THR A 127 1.55 -2.94 -7.13
C THR A 127 0.87 -3.35 -8.43
N LEU A 128 -0.24 -4.08 -8.35
CA LEU A 128 -1.01 -4.51 -9.53
C LEU A 128 -1.66 -3.33 -10.26
N HIS A 129 -2.12 -2.31 -9.53
CA HIS A 129 -2.56 -1.04 -10.12
C HIS A 129 -1.43 -0.40 -10.93
N GLY A 130 -0.23 -0.30 -10.37
CA GLY A 130 0.94 0.25 -11.06
C GLY A 130 1.33 -0.53 -12.32
N VAL A 131 1.20 -1.86 -12.30
CA VAL A 131 1.44 -2.72 -13.48
C VAL A 131 0.47 -2.41 -14.62
N LEU A 132 -0.79 -2.11 -14.34
CA LEU A 132 -1.74 -1.71 -15.38
C LEU A 132 -1.48 -0.29 -15.88
N ALA A 133 -1.07 0.61 -15.00
CA ALA A 133 -0.91 2.02 -15.32
C ALA A 133 0.39 2.33 -16.08
N ASP A 134 1.49 1.65 -15.75
CA ASP A 134 2.83 1.97 -16.21
C ASP A 134 3.47 0.79 -16.96
N ARG A 135 3.99 1.07 -18.15
CA ARG A 135 4.67 0.09 -19.00
C ARG A 135 5.97 -0.41 -18.35
N ASP A 136 6.77 0.46 -17.74
CA ASP A 136 8.06 0.09 -17.18
C ASP A 136 7.88 -0.79 -15.93
N VAL A 137 6.84 -0.51 -15.14
CA VAL A 137 6.42 -1.36 -14.02
C VAL A 137 5.95 -2.72 -14.53
N ALA A 138 5.12 -2.74 -15.59
CA ALA A 138 4.67 -3.99 -16.21
C ALA A 138 5.83 -4.85 -16.73
N GLU A 139 6.84 -4.25 -17.36
CA GLU A 139 8.02 -4.96 -17.86
C GLU A 139 8.88 -5.53 -16.71
N GLN A 140 9.02 -4.81 -15.60
CA GLN A 140 9.72 -5.33 -14.41
C GLN A 140 8.95 -6.46 -13.72
N TRP A 141 7.62 -6.33 -13.63
CA TRP A 141 6.76 -7.38 -13.09
C TRP A 141 6.77 -8.63 -13.96
N ALA A 142 6.68 -8.49 -15.28
CA ALA A 142 6.75 -9.61 -16.23
C ALA A 142 8.05 -10.43 -16.12
N LYS A 143 9.15 -9.80 -15.69
CA LYS A 143 10.43 -10.47 -15.38
C LYS A 143 10.44 -11.11 -13.99
N GLY A 144 9.45 -10.80 -13.15
CA GLY A 144 9.37 -11.25 -11.76
C GLY A 144 10.46 -10.65 -10.88
N ARG A 145 10.80 -9.37 -11.09
CA ARG A 145 11.93 -8.67 -10.46
C ARG A 145 11.55 -7.36 -9.78
N LEU A 146 10.27 -7.14 -9.46
CA LEU A 146 9.88 -5.98 -8.66
C LEU A 146 10.53 -6.04 -7.28
N VAL A 147 11.13 -4.92 -6.86
CA VAL A 147 11.82 -4.78 -5.57
C VAL A 147 10.92 -4.12 -4.53
N LYS A 148 10.08 -3.17 -4.94
CA LYS A 148 9.13 -2.46 -4.08
C LYS A 148 7.83 -2.23 -4.86
N ALA A 149 6.76 -1.89 -4.13
CA ALA A 149 5.59 -1.32 -4.77
C ALA A 149 5.98 -0.04 -5.53
N PRO A 150 5.46 0.17 -6.76
CA PRO A 150 5.63 1.42 -7.47
C PRO A 150 5.02 2.56 -6.65
N GLU A 151 5.60 3.76 -6.76
CA GLU A 151 4.95 4.95 -6.21
C GLU A 151 3.61 5.14 -6.94
N ALA A 152 2.57 5.51 -6.19
CA ALA A 152 1.21 5.60 -6.72
C ALA A 152 1.23 6.39 -8.03
N ALA A 153 0.80 5.74 -9.12
CA ALA A 153 0.77 6.37 -10.43
C ALA A 153 -0.23 7.53 -10.37
N VAL A 154 0.28 8.77 -10.35
CA VAL A 154 -0.51 9.98 -10.61
C VAL A 154 -0.88 9.92 -12.09
N GLY A 155 -1.98 9.26 -12.42
CA GLY A 155 -2.36 8.97 -13.81
C GLY A 155 -3.67 8.21 -14.00
N PHE A 156 -4.24 7.65 -12.94
CA PHE A 156 -5.64 7.24 -12.92
C PHE A 156 -6.29 7.90 -11.71
N PRO A 157 -6.96 9.06 -11.86
CA PRO A 157 -7.81 9.52 -10.79
C PRO A 157 -8.84 8.43 -10.54
N GLU A 158 -8.77 7.84 -9.35
CA GLU A 158 -9.92 7.19 -8.74
C GLU A 158 -11.01 8.25 -8.78
N VAL A 159 -12.05 8.04 -9.60
CA VAL A 159 -13.21 8.92 -9.59
C VAL A 159 -13.84 8.68 -8.23
N ALA A 160 -13.43 9.46 -7.25
CA ALA A 160 -14.10 9.54 -5.97
C ALA A 160 -15.58 9.83 -6.27
N PRO A 161 -16.53 9.17 -5.60
CA PRO A 161 -17.92 9.57 -5.71
C PRO A 161 -17.99 11.06 -5.38
N GLU A 162 -18.53 11.83 -6.31
CA GLU A 162 -18.68 13.27 -6.20
C GLU A 162 -19.30 13.57 -4.83
N ALA A 163 -18.47 14.10 -3.92
CA ALA A 163 -18.93 14.59 -2.65
C ALA A 163 -19.81 15.79 -2.97
N VAL A 164 -21.12 15.54 -3.04
CA VAL A 164 -22.16 16.56 -3.10
C VAL A 164 -21.82 17.57 -2.00
N PRO A 165 -21.53 18.85 -2.31
CA PRO A 165 -21.30 19.82 -1.26
C PRO A 165 -22.59 19.88 -0.43
N ALA A 166 -22.47 19.50 0.84
CA ALA A 166 -23.52 19.73 1.82
C ALA A 166 -23.80 21.23 1.81
N ARG A 167 -24.95 21.59 1.26
CA ARG A 167 -25.49 22.94 1.30
C ARG A 167 -25.67 23.29 2.77
N SER A 168 -24.78 24.12 3.31
CA SER A 168 -24.99 24.72 4.62
C SER A 168 -26.37 25.37 4.63
N PRO A 169 -27.23 25.10 5.62
CA PRO A 169 -28.42 25.90 5.80
C PRO A 169 -27.96 27.32 6.14
N ALA A 170 -28.39 28.26 5.31
CA ALA A 170 -28.36 29.67 5.62
C ALA A 170 -29.17 29.89 6.90
N ASP A 171 -28.54 30.48 7.91
CA ASP A 171 -29.23 31.08 9.04
C ASP A 171 -29.24 32.59 8.77
N GLU A 172 -30.37 33.07 8.25
CA GLU A 172 -30.73 34.48 8.20
C GLU A 172 -31.30 34.86 9.58
N GLY A 173 -30.70 35.86 10.22
CA GLY A 173 -31.14 36.36 11.53
C GLY A 173 -30.40 37.60 12.02
N GLU A 174 -30.36 38.65 11.20
CA GLU A 174 -30.13 40.06 11.59
C GLU A 174 -31.41 40.54 12.34
N ALA A 175 -31.46 41.28 13.47
CA ALA A 175 -30.69 42.37 14.08
C ALA A 175 -31.29 42.67 15.52
N PRO A 176 -31.12 43.86 16.16
CA PRO A 176 -29.93 44.43 16.83
C PRO A 176 -30.19 45.06 18.24
N GLY A 177 -29.11 45.47 18.95
CA GLY A 177 -29.02 46.58 19.94
C GLY A 177 -29.79 46.48 21.27
N SER A 178 -29.19 46.65 22.46
CA SER A 178 -28.72 47.91 23.11
C SER A 178 -28.00 47.51 24.43
N GLU A 179 -26.82 48.04 24.79
CA GLU A 179 -26.54 49.09 25.82
C GLU A 179 -27.26 48.89 27.16
N ASP A 180 -26.77 49.13 28.38
CA ASP A 180 -25.52 49.56 29.04
C ASP A 180 -25.83 49.45 30.57
N ALA A 181 -24.85 49.65 31.46
CA ALA A 181 -24.89 49.70 32.94
C ALA A 181 -24.92 48.34 33.66
N GLY A 182 -24.09 48.03 34.64
CA GLY A 182 -23.29 48.84 35.56
C GLY A 182 -23.46 48.26 36.97
N ASP A 183 -22.39 48.32 37.77
CA ASP A 183 -22.37 48.21 39.24
C ASP A 183 -22.21 46.81 39.90
N ASP A 184 -21.01 46.60 40.44
CA ASP A 184 -20.70 45.79 41.63
C ASP A 184 -20.92 46.72 42.86
N PRO A 185 -21.58 46.31 43.95
CA PRO A 185 -20.80 45.70 45.06
C PRO A 185 -21.56 44.73 46.01
N GLY A 186 -20.79 43.84 46.64
CA GLY A 186 -20.70 43.83 48.12
C GLY A 186 -21.41 42.73 48.95
N SER A 187 -20.58 42.09 49.80
CA SER A 187 -20.84 41.50 51.14
C SER A 187 -21.57 40.14 51.25
N GLU A 188 -20.85 39.07 51.65
CA GLU A 188 -20.56 38.63 53.04
C GLU A 188 -21.58 37.58 53.50
N SER A 189 -21.18 36.31 53.69
CA SER A 189 -21.06 35.61 55.00
C SER A 189 -21.75 34.25 54.79
N GLU A 190 -21.38 33.07 55.30
CA GLU A 190 -20.59 32.64 56.45
C GLU A 190 -20.33 31.13 56.27
N ASP A 191 -19.12 30.66 56.60
CA ASP A 191 -18.84 29.29 57.08
C ASP A 191 -19.28 29.25 58.56
N PRO A 192 -19.85 28.16 59.12
CA PRO A 192 -18.97 27.13 59.67
C PRO A 192 -19.55 25.69 59.72
N SER A 193 -18.63 24.72 59.62
CA SER A 193 -18.60 23.45 60.38
C SER A 193 -19.72 22.42 60.07
N GLU A 194 -19.46 21.12 60.01
CA GLU A 194 -18.95 20.31 61.12
C GLU A 194 -18.56 18.91 60.60
N LYS A 195 -17.37 18.44 61.01
CA LYS A 195 -16.98 17.01 60.98
C LYS A 195 -17.67 16.26 62.12
N PRO A 196 -17.90 14.95 61.99
CA PRO A 196 -17.01 14.00 62.69
C PRO A 196 -16.64 12.82 61.76
N ALA A 197 -15.42 12.25 61.72
CA ALA A 197 -14.59 11.64 62.76
C ALA A 197 -15.21 10.38 63.41
N GLY A 198 -14.63 9.21 63.09
CA GLY A 198 -14.85 7.93 63.81
C GLY A 198 -14.98 6.74 62.85
N ALA A 199 -13.92 6.05 62.41
CA ALA A 199 -13.00 5.15 63.13
C ALA A 199 -13.34 3.65 62.90
N ALA A 200 -12.34 2.95 62.32
CA ALA A 200 -11.92 1.55 62.51
C ALA A 200 -12.99 0.43 62.52
N THR A 201 -12.88 -0.65 61.75
CA THR A 201 -11.99 -1.81 61.99
C THR A 201 -12.21 -2.79 60.80
N GLY A 202 -11.19 -3.34 60.14
CA GLY A 202 -10.58 -4.64 60.50
C GLY A 202 -10.25 -5.45 59.23
N ARG A 203 -8.99 -5.90 59.13
CA ARG A 203 -8.39 -6.84 58.14
C ARG A 203 -9.00 -8.26 58.21
N PRO A 204 -8.60 -9.23 57.35
CA PRO A 204 -7.72 -9.17 56.16
C PRO A 204 -8.43 -9.48 54.84
#